data_AF-A0A438KGU7-F1
#
_entry.id   AF-A0A438KGU7-F1
#
_cell.length_a   1.000
_cell.length_b   1.000
_cell.length_c   1.000
_cell.angle_alpha   90.00
_cell.angle_beta   90.00
_cell.angle_gamma   90.00
#
_symmetry.space_group_name_H-M   'P 1'
#
loop_
_entity.id
_entity.type
_entity.pdbx_description
1 polymer ?
#
loop_
_entity_poly.entity_id
_entity_poly.type
_entity_poly.pdbx_seq_one_letter_code
_entity_poly.pdbx_strand_id
1 'polypeptide(L)'
;MLINLIPLTQRIQYAKTKSDVIAKADGTFVPRERRRRHDDRAGRKRREQHDANQAGVGVNPAYGGAYGAAPPLSQIPYLGGAKSAVPEAPAPPNNILFIQNLPHEATPMMLQMFFCQYPGFKEVRMVEAKPGIAFVEYGDEMQSTVAMQGLQGLKINQQNPMLITYAKK
;
A
#
# COMPACT_ATOMS: atom_id res chain seq x y z
N MET A 1 -13.88 32.05 29.37
CA MET A 1 -14.56 31.57 28.14
C MET A 1 -14.64 30.05 28.23
N LEU A 2 -15.85 29.48 28.35
CA LEU A 2 -16.05 28.02 28.35
C LEU A 2 -16.16 27.54 26.89
N ILE A 3 -15.28 26.64 26.49
CA ILE A 3 -15.33 25.95 25.20
C ILE A 3 -16.34 24.80 25.32
N ASN A 4 -17.51 24.97 24.70
CA ASN A 4 -18.52 23.92 24.57
C ASN A 4 -17.98 22.83 23.62
N LEU A 5 -17.63 21.67 24.19
CA LEU A 5 -17.30 20.47 23.43
C LEU A 5 -18.60 19.79 23.01
N ILE A 6 -18.98 19.90 21.73
CA ILE A 6 -20.12 19.16 21.16
C ILE A 6 -19.65 17.71 20.93
N PRO A 7 -20.29 16.70 21.54
CA PRO A 7 -19.92 15.31 21.30
C PRO A 7 -20.31 14.90 19.86
N LEU A 8 -19.31 14.60 19.02
CA LEU A 8 -19.52 14.00 17.71
C LEU A 8 -19.97 12.54 17.91
N THR A 9 -21.28 12.31 17.87
CA THR A 9 -21.82 10.96 17.90
C THR A 9 -21.55 10.27 16.56
N GLN A 10 -20.72 9.22 16.59
CA GLN A 10 -20.43 8.40 15.42
C GLN A 10 -21.63 7.49 15.13
N ARG A 11 -22.33 7.73 14.01
CA ARG A 11 -23.48 6.93 13.58
C ARG A 11 -23.02 5.81 12.65
N ILE A 12 -22.84 4.61 13.20
CA ILE A 12 -22.42 3.43 12.43
C ILE A 12 -23.60 2.92 11.60
N GLN A 13 -23.40 2.77 10.30
CA GLN A 13 -24.38 2.17 9.38
C GLN A 13 -24.10 0.67 9.27
N TYR A 14 -25.12 -0.15 9.48
CA TYR A 14 -25.00 -1.60 9.37
C TYR A 14 -25.19 -2.08 7.93
N ALA A 15 -24.52 -3.19 7.59
CA ALA A 15 -24.72 -3.86 6.31
C ALA A 15 -26.17 -4.38 6.22
N LYS A 16 -26.82 -4.13 5.09
CA LYS A 16 -28.22 -4.54 4.85
C LYS A 16 -28.33 -5.97 4.32
N THR A 17 -27.22 -6.61 3.97
CA THR A 17 -27.17 -7.97 3.43
C THR A 17 -26.09 -8.79 4.11
N LYS A 18 -26.27 -10.12 4.11
CA LYS A 18 -25.30 -11.06 4.64
C LYS A 18 -23.98 -10.96 3.86
N SER A 19 -22.87 -11.16 4.56
CA SER A 19 -21.56 -11.30 3.92
C SER A 19 -21.45 -12.65 3.21
N ASP A 20 -20.61 -12.70 2.17
CA ASP A 20 -20.45 -13.88 1.32
C ASP A 20 -19.96 -15.12 2.10
N VAL A 21 -19.23 -14.92 3.21
CA VAL A 21 -18.78 -16.03 4.08
C VAL A 21 -19.95 -16.70 4.79
N ILE A 22 -20.94 -15.91 5.26
CA ILE A 22 -22.15 -16.42 5.89
C ILE A 22 -23.04 -17.09 4.84
N ALA A 23 -23.18 -16.50 3.65
CA ALA A 23 -23.96 -17.11 2.57
C ALA A 23 -23.38 -18.45 2.12
N LYS A 24 -22.05 -18.62 2.13
CA LYS A 24 -21.39 -19.89 1.83
C LYS A 24 -21.62 -20.95 2.91
N ALA A 25 -21.58 -20.55 4.18
CA ALA A 25 -21.86 -21.45 5.30
C ALA A 25 -23.34 -21.89 5.33
N ASP A 26 -24.26 -20.98 5.06
CA ASP A 26 -25.71 -21.25 5.00
C ASP A 26 -26.14 -22.02 3.73
N GLY A 27 -25.22 -22.29 2.79
CA GLY A 27 -25.52 -22.96 1.53
C GLY A 27 -26.39 -22.15 0.54
N THR A 28 -26.70 -20.90 0.87
CA THR A 28 -27.50 -19.98 0.03
C THR A 28 -26.63 -19.14 -0.92
N PHE A 29 -25.33 -19.39 -1.00
CA PHE A 29 -24.41 -18.67 -1.86
C PHE A 29 -24.69 -18.98 -3.32
N VAL A 30 -25.23 -18.01 -4.05
CA VAL A 30 -25.30 -18.04 -5.52
C VAL A 30 -24.03 -17.37 -6.04
N PRO A 31 -23.11 -18.11 -6.70
CA PRO A 31 -21.95 -17.53 -7.35
C PRO A 31 -22.45 -16.54 -8.40
N ARG A 32 -22.17 -15.25 -8.20
CA ARG A 32 -22.52 -14.22 -9.17
C ARG A 32 -21.70 -14.48 -10.43
N GLU A 33 -22.36 -14.96 -11.47
CA GLU A 33 -21.77 -15.22 -12.77
C GLU A 33 -20.99 -13.99 -13.23
N ARG A 34 -19.75 -14.20 -13.72
CA ARG A 34 -18.86 -13.16 -14.23
C ARG A 34 -19.57 -12.36 -15.31
N ARG A 35 -20.27 -11.29 -14.92
CA ARG A 35 -20.51 -10.17 -15.83
C ARG A 35 -19.15 -9.57 -16.09
N ARG A 36 -18.60 -9.92 -17.26
CA ARG A 36 -17.63 -9.09 -17.99
C ARG A 36 -18.03 -7.65 -17.74
N ARG A 37 -17.08 -6.85 -17.25
CA ARG A 37 -17.24 -5.42 -17.04
C ARG A 37 -17.95 -4.87 -18.27
N HIS A 38 -19.20 -4.46 -18.07
CA HIS A 38 -19.98 -3.80 -19.08
C HIS A 38 -19.20 -2.53 -19.40
N ASP A 39 -18.75 -2.51 -20.64
CA ASP A 39 -17.98 -1.47 -21.28
C ASP A 39 -18.87 -0.23 -21.39
N ASP A 40 -18.83 0.65 -20.39
CA ASP A 40 -19.47 1.98 -20.47
C ASP A 40 -18.60 2.97 -21.28
N ARG A 41 -18.06 2.52 -22.43
CA ARG A 41 -17.38 3.41 -23.40
C ARG A 41 -17.61 3.02 -24.87
N ALA A 42 -18.76 2.42 -25.19
CA ALA A 42 -19.13 2.09 -26.58
C ALA A 42 -20.29 2.96 -27.13
N GLY A 43 -20.26 4.28 -26.90
CA GLY A 43 -21.38 5.18 -27.20
C GLY A 43 -21.10 6.42 -28.08
N ARG A 44 -19.93 6.59 -28.70
CA ARG A 44 -19.69 7.69 -29.65
C ARG A 44 -19.13 7.17 -30.99
N LYS A 45 -20.06 6.93 -31.92
CA LYS A 45 -20.00 7.14 -33.38
C LYS A 45 -18.58 7.10 -34.00
N ARG A 46 -18.17 6.04 -34.72
CA ARG A 46 -18.59 5.64 -36.08
C ARG A 46 -18.43 6.75 -37.14
N ARG A 47 -17.20 6.87 -37.67
CA ARG A 47 -16.72 7.41 -38.98
C ARG A 47 -15.21 7.63 -38.74
N GLU A 48 -14.23 7.07 -39.43
CA GLU A 48 -14.00 6.71 -40.83
C GLU A 48 -13.00 5.52 -40.88
N GLN A 49 -13.27 4.50 -41.70
CA GLN A 49 -12.46 4.04 -42.86
C GLN A 49 -11.09 3.41 -42.48
N HIS A 50 -10.96 2.08 -42.66
CA HIS A 50 -10.31 1.41 -43.82
C HIS A 50 -8.78 1.64 -43.76
N ASP A 51 -7.90 0.65 -43.61
CA ASP A 51 -7.60 -0.37 -44.62
C ASP A 51 -6.60 -1.43 -44.06
N ALA A 52 -6.83 -2.68 -44.46
CA ALA A 52 -5.96 -3.84 -44.74
C ALA A 52 -4.69 -4.24 -43.93
N ASN A 53 -4.64 -5.57 -43.74
CA ASN A 53 -3.50 -6.50 -43.92
C ASN A 53 -2.41 -6.55 -42.82
N GLN A 54 -1.86 -7.69 -42.40
CA GLN A 54 -1.96 -9.07 -42.86
C GLN A 54 -1.40 -10.02 -41.78
N ALA A 55 -2.00 -11.21 -41.71
CA ALA A 55 -1.50 -12.55 -41.33
C ALA A 55 -0.22 -12.75 -40.48
N GLY A 56 -0.26 -13.75 -39.59
CA GLY A 56 0.95 -14.44 -39.13
C GLY A 56 0.77 -15.40 -37.97
N VAL A 57 0.56 -16.68 -38.27
CA VAL A 57 0.47 -17.85 -37.38
C VAL A 57 1.75 -18.06 -36.54
N GLY A 58 1.64 -18.62 -35.31
CA GLY A 58 2.71 -19.51 -34.81
C GLY A 58 3.03 -19.55 -33.32
N VAL A 59 2.47 -20.55 -32.63
CA VAL A 59 3.05 -21.46 -31.61
C VAL A 59 4.28 -21.06 -30.73
N ASN A 60 4.11 -21.26 -29.40
CA ASN A 60 5.11 -21.47 -28.32
C ASN A 60 6.21 -22.54 -28.64
N PRO A 61 7.20 -22.89 -27.77
CA PRO A 61 7.86 -22.23 -26.61
C PRO A 61 9.42 -22.41 -26.59
N ALA A 62 10.08 -21.99 -25.48
CA ALA A 62 11.22 -22.65 -24.81
C ALA A 62 12.70 -22.23 -25.06
N TYR A 63 13.37 -21.96 -23.92
CA TYR A 63 14.79 -22.14 -23.54
C TYR A 63 15.96 -21.42 -24.27
N GLY A 64 16.72 -20.62 -23.49
CA GLY A 64 18.17 -20.81 -23.35
C GLY A 64 19.12 -19.67 -23.77
N GLY A 65 20.03 -19.28 -22.85
CA GLY A 65 21.36 -18.69 -23.12
C GLY A 65 21.41 -17.16 -23.27
N ALA A 66 21.94 -16.37 -22.35
CA ALA A 66 23.34 -16.18 -21.92
C ALA A 66 24.15 -15.20 -22.81
N TYR A 67 24.71 -14.19 -22.13
CA TYR A 67 25.78 -13.23 -22.45
C TYR A 67 25.64 -12.23 -23.61
N GLY A 68 25.77 -10.93 -23.27
CA GLY A 68 26.66 -10.04 -24.01
C GLY A 68 26.06 -8.81 -24.70
N ALA A 69 26.54 -7.64 -24.25
CA ALA A 69 26.69 -6.37 -24.96
C ALA A 69 25.51 -5.39 -25.06
N ALA A 70 25.86 -4.13 -24.78
CA ALA A 70 25.03 -2.97 -24.47
C ALA A 70 24.27 -2.37 -25.67
N PRO A 71 23.20 -1.58 -25.42
CA PRO A 71 22.43 -0.89 -26.46
C PRO A 71 23.12 0.40 -26.93
N PRO A 72 23.07 0.78 -28.23
CA PRO A 72 23.34 2.14 -28.62
C PRO A 72 22.12 3.01 -28.32
N LEU A 73 22.39 3.97 -27.44
CA LEU A 73 21.68 5.18 -27.10
C LEU A 73 20.85 5.79 -28.25
N SER A 74 19.54 5.92 -28.07
CA SER A 74 18.74 6.94 -28.76
C SER A 74 17.61 7.43 -27.85
N GLN A 75 17.97 8.50 -27.16
CA GLN A 75 17.20 9.53 -26.47
C GLN A 75 15.68 9.57 -26.71
N ILE A 76 14.93 9.42 -25.62
CA ILE A 76 13.65 10.09 -25.42
C ILE A 76 13.66 10.67 -23.98
N PRO A 77 13.49 11.99 -23.79
CA PRO A 77 13.42 12.61 -22.47
C PRO A 77 12.03 12.36 -21.85
N TYR A 78 11.91 12.57 -20.53
CA TYR A 78 10.73 12.40 -19.67
C TYR A 78 10.64 11.08 -18.87
N LEU A 79 11.63 10.88 -17.98
CA LEU A 79 11.48 10.08 -16.77
C LEU A 79 11.13 10.99 -15.58
N GLY A 80 9.89 11.49 -15.56
CA GLY A 80 9.26 12.05 -14.38
C GLY A 80 8.51 10.94 -13.64
N GLY A 81 9.27 10.01 -13.06
CA GLY A 81 8.74 8.89 -12.27
C GLY A 81 8.11 9.37 -10.98
N ALA A 82 6.89 9.90 -11.06
CA ALA A 82 5.98 9.96 -9.94
C ALA A 82 5.75 8.52 -9.48
N LYS A 83 6.49 8.10 -8.44
CA LYS A 83 6.25 6.85 -7.72
C LYS A 83 4.79 6.92 -7.31
N SER A 84 3.95 6.21 -8.06
CA SER A 84 2.55 6.05 -7.73
C SER A 84 2.51 5.58 -6.29
N ALA A 85 1.98 6.44 -5.42
CA ALA A 85 1.46 6.06 -4.12
C ALA A 85 0.23 5.17 -4.36
N VAL A 86 0.45 3.99 -4.94
CA VAL A 86 -0.52 2.92 -4.85
C VAL A 86 -0.56 2.55 -3.37
N PRO A 87 -1.74 2.56 -2.72
CA PRO A 87 -1.89 2.00 -1.40
C PRO A 87 -1.45 0.55 -1.49
N GLU A 88 -0.23 0.29 -1.05
CA GLU A 88 0.27 -1.05 -0.88
C GLU A 88 -0.72 -1.76 0.04
N ALA A 89 -1.26 -2.91 -0.40
CA ALA A 89 -2.15 -3.70 0.43
C ALA A 89 -1.49 -3.85 1.81
N PRO A 90 -2.19 -3.59 2.93
CA PRO A 90 -1.58 -3.64 4.25
C PRO A 90 -0.86 -4.97 4.39
N ALA A 91 0.46 -4.92 4.59
CA ALA A 91 1.22 -6.12 4.84
C ALA A 91 0.55 -6.88 6.00
N PRO A 92 0.58 -8.23 6.00
CA PRO A 92 0.03 -8.98 7.12
C PRO A 92 0.70 -8.53 8.43
N PRO A 93 0.02 -8.67 9.58
CA PRO A 93 0.60 -8.32 10.87
C PRO A 93 2.00 -8.90 11.06
N ASN A 94 2.88 -8.08 11.60
CA ASN A 94 4.29 -8.40 11.81
C ASN A 94 4.75 -7.73 13.11
N ASN A 95 5.63 -8.37 13.86
CA ASN A 95 6.24 -7.78 15.05
C ASN A 95 7.25 -6.67 14.71
N ILE A 96 7.63 -6.52 13.43
CA ILE A 96 8.46 -5.42 12.94
C ILE A 96 7.59 -4.39 12.21
N LEU A 97 7.74 -3.13 12.60
CA LEU A 97 7.13 -1.98 11.96
C LEU A 97 8.15 -1.28 11.04
N PHE A 98 7.68 -0.85 9.88
CA PHE A 98 8.39 0.00 8.94
C PHE A 98 7.84 1.43 9.03
N ILE A 99 8.72 2.36 9.36
CA ILE A 99 8.42 3.77 9.56
C ILE A 99 9.00 4.56 8.39
N GLN A 100 8.19 5.45 7.84
CA GLN A 100 8.53 6.34 6.75
C GLN A 100 8.15 7.78 7.09
N ASN A 101 8.63 8.70 6.24
CA ASN A 101 8.36 10.12 6.35
C ASN A 101 8.94 10.76 7.63
N LEU A 102 10.08 10.24 8.09
CA LEU A 102 10.82 10.81 9.20
C LEU A 102 11.62 12.04 8.75
N PRO A 103 11.69 13.12 9.54
CA PRO A 103 12.55 14.26 9.23
C PRO A 103 14.03 13.88 9.33
N HIS A 104 14.92 14.65 8.68
CA HIS A 104 16.37 14.39 8.69
C HIS A 104 16.99 14.50 10.10
N GLU A 105 16.38 15.29 10.98
CA GLU A 105 16.79 15.44 12.37
C GLU A 105 16.29 14.31 13.28
N ALA A 106 15.45 13.39 12.78
CA ALA A 106 14.95 12.28 13.57
C ALA A 106 16.12 11.38 13.98
N THR A 107 16.34 11.25 15.28
CA THR A 107 17.38 10.37 15.83
C THR A 107 16.79 9.07 16.35
N PRO A 108 17.60 8.00 16.49
CA PRO A 108 17.15 6.74 17.07
C PRO A 108 16.59 6.94 18.49
N MET A 109 17.21 7.84 19.27
CA MET A 109 16.82 8.14 20.64
C MET A 109 15.42 8.77 20.73
N MET A 110 15.08 9.67 19.81
CA MET A 110 13.73 10.24 19.73
C MET A 110 12.69 9.17 19.39
N LEU A 111 12.97 8.32 18.40
CA LEU A 111 12.07 7.21 18.05
C LEU A 111 11.93 6.25 19.22
N GLN A 112 13.02 5.90 19.88
CA GLN A 112 12.99 5.04 21.06
C GLN A 112 12.07 5.62 22.15
N MET A 113 12.10 6.93 22.43
CA MET A 113 11.20 7.58 23.38
C MET A 113 9.72 7.43 23.00
N PHE A 114 9.38 7.52 21.70
CA PHE A 114 8.00 7.36 21.23
C PHE A 114 7.53 5.91 21.20
N PHE A 115 8.41 4.94 20.96
CA PHE A 115 8.02 3.53 20.84
C PHE A 115 8.14 2.78 22.17
N CYS A 116 9.05 3.15 23.09
CA CYS A 116 9.21 2.45 24.37
C CYS A 116 8.03 2.61 25.34
N GLN A 117 7.16 3.60 25.11
CA GLN A 117 5.90 3.80 25.83
C GLN A 117 4.85 2.72 25.54
N TYR A 118 5.03 1.90 24.49
CA TYR A 118 4.19 0.74 24.22
C TYR A 118 4.87 -0.54 24.70
N PRO A 119 4.10 -1.49 25.28
CA PRO A 119 4.66 -2.72 25.82
C PRO A 119 5.33 -3.57 24.74
N GLY A 120 6.42 -4.24 25.11
CA GLY A 120 7.11 -5.19 24.24
C GLY A 120 8.07 -4.57 23.23
N PHE A 121 8.41 -3.29 23.34
CA PHE A 121 9.46 -2.65 22.56
C PHE A 121 10.80 -3.40 22.71
N LYS A 122 11.50 -3.68 21.59
CA LYS A 122 12.82 -4.30 21.57
C LYS A 122 13.91 -3.35 21.08
N GLU A 123 13.84 -2.96 19.80
CA GLU A 123 14.87 -2.12 19.19
C GLU A 123 14.31 -1.15 18.15
N VAL A 124 15.05 -0.05 17.93
CA VAL A 124 14.91 0.82 16.76
C VAL A 124 16.15 0.66 15.89
N ARG A 125 15.95 0.41 14.60
CA ARG A 125 17.01 0.36 13.60
C ARG A 125 16.76 1.41 12.52
N MET A 126 17.61 2.42 12.46
CA MET A 126 17.59 3.40 11.36
C MET A 126 18.34 2.85 10.14
N VAL A 127 17.96 3.30 8.95
CA VAL A 127 18.65 2.92 7.71
C VAL A 127 19.53 4.06 7.24
N GLU A 128 20.85 3.91 7.40
CA GLU A 128 21.82 4.94 6.99
C GLU A 128 21.83 5.16 5.47
N ALA A 129 21.58 4.10 4.69
CA ALA A 129 21.51 4.18 3.23
C ALA A 129 20.33 5.02 2.71
N LYS A 130 19.30 5.24 3.53
CA LYS A 130 18.12 6.01 3.15
C LYS A 130 17.58 6.78 4.37
N PRO A 131 17.93 8.08 4.51
CA PRO A 131 17.38 8.89 5.58
C PRO A 131 15.85 8.98 5.45
N GLY A 132 15.17 9.14 6.58
CA GLY A 132 13.72 9.26 6.64
C GLY A 132 12.96 7.94 6.79
N ILE A 133 13.67 6.82 6.95
CA ILE A 133 13.07 5.51 7.25
C ILE A 133 13.73 4.83 8.45
N ALA A 134 12.93 4.04 9.17
CA ALA A 134 13.39 3.23 10.30
C ALA A 134 12.56 1.95 10.42
N PHE A 135 13.11 0.98 11.15
CA PHE A 135 12.43 -0.22 11.58
C PHE A 135 12.34 -0.25 13.10
N VAL A 136 11.22 -0.70 13.63
CA VAL A 136 11.03 -0.90 15.08
C VAL A 136 10.55 -2.32 15.30
N GLU A 137 11.24 -3.05 16.18
CA GLU A 137 10.88 -4.41 16.55
C GLU A 137 10.15 -4.46 17.89
N TYR A 138 9.09 -5.27 17.94
CA TYR A 138 8.36 -5.64 19.14
C TYR A 138 8.47 -7.15 19.46
N GLY A 139 8.03 -7.50 20.67
CA GLY A 139 7.87 -8.88 21.14
C GLY A 139 6.96 -9.69 20.23
N ASP A 140 5.78 -9.16 19.93
CA ASP A 140 4.77 -9.82 19.12
C ASP A 140 4.04 -8.85 18.17
N GLU A 141 3.20 -9.41 17.29
CA GLU A 141 2.41 -8.67 16.30
C GLU A 141 1.25 -7.86 16.92
N MET A 142 0.75 -8.26 18.09
CA MET A 142 -0.33 -7.55 18.77
C MET A 142 0.19 -6.24 19.37
N GLN A 143 1.36 -6.29 20.00
CA GLN A 143 2.09 -5.16 20.57
C GLN A 143 2.50 -4.16 19.48
N SER A 144 3.05 -4.65 18.36
CA SER A 144 3.39 -3.80 17.22
C SER A 144 2.14 -3.11 16.63
N THR A 145 1.00 -3.81 16.58
CA THR A 145 -0.28 -3.26 16.13
C THR A 145 -0.72 -2.09 17.01
N VAL A 146 -0.65 -2.25 18.34
CA VAL A 146 -1.03 -1.21 19.30
C VAL A 146 -0.14 0.03 19.14
N ALA A 147 1.18 -0.16 19.04
CA ALA A 147 2.12 0.93 18.82
C ALA A 147 1.88 1.65 17.49
N MET A 148 1.65 0.89 16.41
CA MET A 148 1.31 1.43 15.10
C MET A 148 0.07 2.30 15.17
N GLN A 149 -1.03 1.82 15.77
CA GLN A 149 -2.27 2.59 15.87
C GLN A 149 -2.11 3.86 16.72
N GLY A 150 -1.30 3.81 17.77
CA GLY A 150 -1.08 4.96 18.67
C GLY A 150 -0.18 6.05 18.08
N LEU A 151 0.77 5.67 17.21
CA LEU A 151 1.77 6.59 16.64
C LEU A 151 1.51 6.92 15.15
N GLN A 152 0.52 6.29 14.52
CA GLN A 152 0.22 6.53 13.12
C GLN A 152 -0.13 7.99 12.88
N GLY A 153 0.60 8.63 11.96
CA GLY A 153 0.37 10.03 11.62
C GLY A 153 0.92 11.02 12.65
N LEU A 154 1.67 10.57 13.66
CA LEU A 154 2.33 11.46 14.62
C LEU A 154 3.32 12.38 13.89
N LYS A 155 3.24 13.68 14.18
CA LYS A 155 4.12 14.68 13.59
C LYS A 155 5.31 14.90 14.50
N ILE A 156 6.45 14.27 14.18
CA ILE A 156 7.71 14.48 14.90
C ILE A 156 8.16 15.95 14.74
N ASN A 157 7.93 16.54 13.56
CA ASN A 157 8.03 17.97 13.28
C ASN A 157 6.81 18.43 12.44
N GLN A 158 6.57 19.73 12.36
CA GLN A 158 5.47 20.40 11.65
C GLN A 158 5.41 20.09 10.14
N GLN A 159 6.47 19.55 9.56
CA GLN A 159 6.55 19.31 8.11
C GLN A 159 5.70 18.12 7.67
N ASN A 160 5.79 16.98 8.35
CA ASN A 160 5.33 15.71 7.81
C ASN A 160 4.90 14.70 8.89
N PRO A 161 3.67 14.15 8.82
CA PRO A 161 3.24 13.08 9.72
C PRO A 161 3.96 11.77 9.37
N MET A 162 4.48 11.07 10.38
CA MET A 162 5.14 9.79 10.18
C MET A 162 4.14 8.73 9.70
N LEU A 163 4.58 7.88 8.79
CA LEU A 163 3.78 6.78 8.25
C LEU A 163 4.34 5.46 8.78
N ILE A 164 3.49 4.67 9.44
CA ILE A 164 3.85 3.37 9.99
C ILE A 164 3.07 2.29 9.21
N THR A 165 3.78 1.23 8.86
CA THR A 165 3.26 0.04 8.16
C THR A 165 3.92 -1.19 8.74
N TYR A 166 3.35 -2.38 8.58
CA TYR A 166 4.08 -3.61 8.90
C TYR A 166 5.26 -3.79 7.95
N ALA A 167 6.39 -4.23 8.47
CA ALA A 167 7.52 -4.62 7.65
C ALA A 167 7.13 -5.84 6.80
N LYS A 168 7.61 -5.85 5.55
CA LYS A 168 7.51 -7.03 4.70
C LYS A 168 8.46 -8.12 5.20
N LYS A 169 8.02 -9.37 5.13
CA LYS A 169 8.88 -10.54 5.30
C LYS A 169 9.77 -10.75 4.08
#